data_AF-A0A8S2RTI7-F1
#
_entry.id   AF-A0A8S2RTI7-F1
#
_cell.length_a   1.000
_cell.length_b   1.000
_cell.length_c   1.000
_cell.angle_alpha   90.00
_cell.angle_beta   90.00
_cell.angle_gamma   90.00
#
_symmetry.space_group_name_H-M   'P 1'
#
loop_
_entity.id
_entity.type
_entity.pdbx_description
1 polymer ?
#
loop_
_entity_poly.entity_id
_entity_poly.type
_entity_poly.pdbx_seq_one_letter_code
_entity_poly.pdbx_strand_id
1 'polypeptide(L)'
;DDNSDDQFQLVPLDEEIIQCVSENLELLRLPCFAHTLQLVFNDGIKHAANATAALTKVAKIAKFSHSSTLFAEELENYKKNIPRATQCRWNSQFLTVVAVSDIPLKTLNDILIKLDKKELC
;
A
#
# COMPACT_ATOMS: atom_id res chain seq x y z
N ASP A 1 -36.58 -6.93 29.61
CA ASP A 1 -37.41 -7.05 28.41
C ASP A 1 -37.63 -5.67 27.83
N ASP A 2 -36.88 -5.33 26.79
CA ASP A 2 -37.47 -5.02 25.49
C ASP A 2 -36.35 -4.74 24.50
N ASN A 3 -36.13 -5.77 23.68
CA ASN A 3 -35.25 -5.85 22.54
C ASN A 3 -35.83 -4.92 21.45
N SER A 4 -35.29 -3.72 21.31
CA SER A 4 -35.62 -2.85 20.18
C SER A 4 -34.93 -3.38 18.93
N ASP A 5 -35.58 -4.36 18.30
CA ASP A 5 -35.27 -4.85 16.96
C ASP A 5 -35.45 -3.70 15.96
N ASP A 6 -34.34 -3.03 15.62
CA ASP A 6 -34.22 -2.19 14.43
C ASP A 6 -34.44 -3.08 13.19
N GLN A 7 -35.71 -3.31 12.84
CA GLN A 7 -36.08 -3.91 11.57
C GLN A 7 -35.69 -2.96 10.44
N PHE A 8 -34.55 -3.24 9.81
CA PHE A 8 -34.25 -2.71 8.49
C PHE A 8 -35.37 -3.14 7.53
N GLN A 9 -36.30 -2.21 7.25
CA GLN A 9 -37.29 -2.40 6.19
C GLN A 9 -36.55 -2.58 4.87
N LEU A 10 -36.54 -3.81 4.35
CA LEU A 10 -36.18 -4.08 2.97
C LEU A 10 -37.24 -3.38 2.09
N VAL A 11 -36.84 -2.27 1.46
CA VAL A 11 -37.68 -1.63 0.44
C VAL A 11 -37.82 -2.64 -0.70
N PRO A 12 -39.04 -2.97 -1.16
CA PRO A 12 -39.22 -3.85 -2.32
C PRO A 12 -38.47 -3.23 -3.51
N LEU A 13 -37.50 -3.95 -4.07
CA LEU A 13 -36.93 -3.54 -5.35
C LEU A 13 -38.03 -3.74 -6.41
N ASP A 14 -38.34 -2.69 -7.17
CA ASP A 14 -39.33 -2.73 -8.24
C ASP A 14 -39.05 -3.92 -9.18
N GLU A 15 -40.10 -4.68 -9.54
CA GLU A 15 -39.97 -5.88 -10.39
C GLU A 15 -39.30 -5.56 -11.75
N GLU A 16 -39.47 -4.34 -12.26
CA GLU A 16 -38.76 -3.83 -13.45
C GLU A 16 -37.25 -3.69 -13.24
N ILE A 17 -36.80 -3.29 -12.05
CA ILE A 17 -35.37 -3.21 -11.70
C ILE A 17 -34.79 -4.62 -11.59
N ILE A 18 -35.54 -5.56 -10.99
CA ILE A 18 -35.10 -6.95 -10.88
C ILE A 18 -34.96 -7.58 -12.25
N GLN A 19 -35.94 -7.40 -13.14
CA GLN A 19 -35.89 -7.91 -14.52
C GLN A 19 -34.72 -7.30 -15.30
N CYS A 20 -34.51 -5.98 -15.21
CA CYS A 20 -33.39 -5.28 -15.84
C CYS A 20 -32.03 -5.78 -15.31
N VAL A 21 -31.89 -5.97 -13.99
CA VAL A 21 -30.67 -6.52 -13.37
C VAL A 21 -30.46 -7.97 -13.76
N SER A 22 -31.51 -8.78 -13.90
CA SER A 22 -31.41 -10.18 -14.32
C SER A 22 -31.00 -10.31 -15.78
N GLU A 23 -31.54 -9.48 -16.68
CA GLU A 23 -31.20 -9.45 -18.10
C GLU A 23 -29.81 -8.85 -18.36
N ASN A 24 -29.35 -7.95 -17.49
CA ASN A 24 -28.04 -7.30 -17.57
C ASN A 24 -27.06 -7.80 -16.50
N LEU A 25 -27.30 -8.97 -15.90
CA LEU A 25 -26.50 -9.46 -14.76
C LEU A 25 -25.04 -9.69 -15.15
N GLU A 26 -24.80 -10.08 -16.41
CA GLU A 26 -23.45 -10.19 -16.98
C GLU A 26 -22.78 -8.83 -17.27
N LEU A 27 -23.57 -7.76 -17.38
CA LEU A 27 -23.13 -6.38 -17.63
C LEU A 27 -22.93 -5.58 -16.34
N LEU A 28 -23.51 -6.00 -15.22
CA LEU A 28 -23.40 -5.32 -13.92
C LEU A 28 -22.05 -5.65 -13.23
N ARG A 29 -20.93 -5.26 -13.85
CA ARG A 29 -19.61 -5.35 -13.23
C ARG A 29 -19.39 -4.20 -12.25
N LEU A 30 -19.61 -4.48 -10.97
CA LEU A 30 -19.24 -3.54 -9.91
C LEU A 30 -17.71 -3.43 -9.80
N PRO A 31 -17.17 -2.21 -9.57
CA PRO A 31 -15.75 -2.03 -9.35
C PRO A 31 -15.33 -2.77 -8.07
N CYS A 32 -14.17 -3.44 -8.12
CA CYS A 32 -13.61 -4.11 -6.95
C CYS A 32 -13.29 -3.08 -5.87
N PHE A 33 -13.96 -3.18 -4.71
CA PHE A 33 -13.77 -2.28 -3.58
C PHE A 33 -12.29 -2.11 -3.18
N ALA A 34 -11.54 -3.22 -3.12
CA ALA A 34 -10.11 -3.18 -2.79
C ALA A 34 -9.28 -2.41 -3.83
N HIS A 35 -9.61 -2.52 -5.12
CA HIS A 35 -8.95 -1.75 -6.16
C HIS A 35 -9.33 -0.27 -6.09
N THR A 36 -10.60 0.05 -5.85
CA THR A 36 -11.06 1.43 -5.65
C THR A 36 -10.35 2.08 -4.46
N LEU A 37 -10.24 1.37 -3.33
CA LEU A 37 -9.50 1.86 -2.16
C LEU A 37 -8.02 2.12 -2.48
N GLN A 38 -7.39 1.22 -3.23
CA GLN A 38 -6.01 1.39 -3.69
C GLN A 38 -5.85 2.66 -4.55
N LEU A 39 -6.78 2.92 -5.48
CA LEU A 39 -6.76 4.11 -6.32
C LEU A 39 -6.91 5.39 -5.49
N VAL A 40 -7.90 5.44 -4.60
CA VAL A 40 -8.13 6.59 -3.71
C VAL A 40 -6.90 6.89 -2.85
N PHE A 41 -6.27 5.86 -2.28
CA PHE A 41 -5.07 6.03 -1.47
C PHE A 41 -3.88 6.55 -2.29
N ASN A 42 -3.64 5.97 -3.47
CA ASN A 42 -2.59 6.41 -4.37
C ASN A 42 -2.77 7.86 -4.82
N ASP A 43 -4.01 8.26 -5.13
CA ASP A 43 -4.29 9.62 -5.54
C ASP A 43 -4.19 10.60 -4.37
N GLY A 44 -4.71 10.25 -3.20
CA GLY A 44 -4.57 11.06 -1.99
C GLY A 44 -3.11 11.33 -1.62
N ILE A 45 -2.24 10.32 -1.72
CA ILE A 45 -0.81 10.48 -1.45
C ILE A 45 -0.14 11.46 -2.41
N LYS A 46 -0.48 11.43 -3.71
CA LYS A 46 0.12 12.33 -4.70
C LYS A 46 -0.09 13.80 -4.36
N HIS A 47 -1.19 14.12 -3.68
CA HIS A 47 -1.51 15.49 -3.25
C HIS A 47 -0.91 15.85 -1.89
N ALA A 48 -0.47 14.87 -1.10
CA ALA A 48 0.23 15.07 0.16
C ALA A 48 1.74 15.24 -0.08
N ALA A 49 2.18 16.49 -0.33
CA ALA A 49 3.57 16.80 -0.69
C ALA A 49 4.63 16.20 0.24
N ASN A 50 4.42 16.30 1.56
CA ASN A 50 5.35 15.76 2.57
C ASN A 50 5.42 14.22 2.53
N ALA A 51 4.26 13.56 2.36
CA ALA A 51 4.19 12.11 2.28
C ALA A 51 4.85 11.60 0.99
N THR A 52 4.64 12.28 -0.14
CA THR A 52 5.26 11.93 -1.42
C THR A 52 6.78 12.00 -1.37
N ALA A 53 7.34 13.04 -0.73
CA ALA A 53 8.80 13.17 -0.57
C ALA A 53 9.38 12.02 0.27
N ALA A 54 8.76 11.70 1.41
CA ALA A 54 9.18 10.59 2.26
C ALA A 54 9.07 9.23 1.55
N LEU A 55 7.96 8.98 0.86
CA LEU A 55 7.74 7.74 0.10
C LEU A 55 8.73 7.60 -1.05
N THR A 56 9.13 8.71 -1.67
CA THR A 56 10.16 8.71 -2.71
C THR A 56 11.51 8.30 -2.13
N LYS A 57 11.89 8.78 -0.93
CA LYS A 57 13.12 8.34 -0.25
C LYS A 57 13.06 6.84 0.07
N VAL A 58 11.95 6.37 0.63
CA VAL A 58 11.73 4.94 0.91
C VAL A 58 11.87 4.09 -0.36
N ALA A 59 11.23 4.50 -1.46
CA ALA A 59 11.32 3.79 -2.74
C ALA A 59 12.75 3.77 -3.29
N LYS A 60 13.51 4.87 -3.13
CA LYS A 60 14.93 4.93 -3.51
C LYS A 60 15.77 3.97 -2.64
N ILE A 61 15.57 3.96 -1.32
CA ILE A 61 16.27 3.05 -0.40
C ILE A 61 15.99 1.58 -0.78
N ALA A 62 14.73 1.23 -0.99
CA ALA A 62 14.35 -0.11 -1.43
C ALA A 62 14.99 -0.47 -2.78
N LYS A 63 14.99 0.46 -3.75
CA LYS A 63 15.68 0.28 -5.03
C LYS A 63 17.17 0.02 -4.83
N PHE A 64 17.84 0.79 -3.99
CA PHE A 64 19.26 0.61 -3.69
C PHE A 64 19.56 -0.75 -3.06
N SER A 65 18.73 -1.19 -2.12
CA SER A 65 18.84 -2.54 -1.53
C SER A 65 18.73 -3.67 -2.54
N HIS A 66 18.06 -3.46 -3.68
CA HIS A 66 17.96 -4.47 -4.73
C HIS A 66 19.00 -4.32 -5.84
N SER A 67 19.59 -3.14 -6.01
CA SER A 67 20.53 -2.86 -7.10
C SER A 67 21.99 -2.81 -6.67
N SER A 68 22.27 -2.53 -5.39
CA SER A 68 23.63 -2.43 -4.85
C SER A 68 23.93 -3.61 -3.94
N THR A 69 24.89 -4.42 -4.34
CA THR A 69 25.40 -5.54 -3.53
C THR A 69 25.99 -5.03 -2.21
N LEU A 70 26.76 -3.94 -2.24
CA LEU A 70 27.32 -3.32 -1.04
C LEU A 70 26.23 -2.87 -0.05
N PHE A 71 25.14 -2.27 -0.55
CA PHE A 71 24.04 -1.86 0.32
C PHE A 71 23.30 -3.08 0.90
N ALA A 72 23.08 -4.11 0.09
CA ALA A 72 22.45 -5.35 0.54
C ALA A 72 23.30 -6.07 1.59
N GLU A 73 24.61 -6.20 1.38
CA GLU A 73 25.56 -6.79 2.32
C GLU A 73 25.59 -6.03 3.65
N GLU A 74 25.60 -4.70 3.62
CA GLU A 74 25.54 -3.91 4.84
C GLU A 74 24.22 -4.14 5.59
N LEU A 75 23.08 -4.20 4.91
CA LEU A 75 21.81 -4.54 5.57
C LEU A 75 21.83 -5.95 6.19
N GLU A 76 22.39 -6.92 5.48
CA GLU A 76 22.55 -8.30 5.96
C GLU A 76 23.46 -8.39 7.18
N ASN A 77 24.51 -7.57 7.27
CA ASN A 77 25.37 -7.45 8.46
C ASN A 77 24.56 -7.04 9.71
N TYR A 78 23.47 -6.29 9.53
CA TYR A 78 22.52 -5.93 10.59
C TYR A 78 21.33 -6.88 10.70
N LYS A 79 21.34 -8.03 9.99
CA LYS A 79 20.24 -9.01 9.90
C LYS A 79 18.92 -8.39 9.42
N LYS A 80 19.01 -7.38 8.57
CA LYS A 80 17.86 -6.71 7.96
C LYS A 80 17.85 -7.00 6.46
N ASN A 81 16.66 -7.06 5.87
CA ASN A 81 16.51 -7.03 4.42
C ASN A 81 15.26 -6.22 4.07
N ILE A 82 15.24 -5.68 2.86
CA ILE A 82 14.03 -5.12 2.28
C ILE A 82 13.52 -6.17 1.29
N PRO A 83 12.33 -6.76 1.50
CA PRO A 83 11.81 -7.77 0.61
C PRO A 83 11.44 -7.14 -0.73
N ARG A 84 11.79 -7.83 -1.82
CA ARG A 84 11.35 -7.42 -3.16
C ARG A 84 9.84 -7.59 -3.21
N ALA A 85 9.10 -6.52 -3.47
CA ALA A 85 7.64 -6.52 -3.48
C ALA A 85 7.08 -7.65 -4.36
N THR A 86 6.59 -8.75 -3.76
CA THR A 86 6.25 -9.96 -4.52
C THR A 86 4.99 -10.70 -4.10
N GLN A 87 4.24 -10.30 -3.06
CA GLN A 87 3.03 -11.05 -2.68
C GLN A 87 1.70 -10.47 -3.19
N CYS A 88 1.54 -9.15 -3.33
CA CYS A 88 0.33 -8.54 -3.90
C CYS A 88 0.63 -7.16 -4.53
N ARG A 89 0.08 -6.90 -5.73
CA ARG A 89 0.22 -5.61 -6.42
C ARG A 89 -0.38 -4.45 -5.61
N TRP A 90 -1.35 -4.73 -4.75
CA TRP A 90 -2.12 -3.70 -4.04
C TRP A 90 -1.45 -3.16 -2.77
N ASN A 91 -0.54 -3.90 -2.15
CA ASN A 91 0.08 -3.54 -0.87
C ASN A 91 1.62 -3.42 -0.93
N SER A 92 2.22 -3.51 -2.13
CA SER A 92 3.67 -3.46 -2.32
C SER A 92 4.33 -2.21 -1.72
N GLN A 93 3.72 -1.04 -1.93
CA GLN A 93 4.22 0.22 -1.39
C GLN A 93 4.18 0.24 0.15
N PHE A 94 3.06 -0.21 0.73
CA PHE A 94 2.91 -0.31 2.19
C PHE A 94 3.96 -1.26 2.79
N LEU A 95 4.12 -2.46 2.23
CA LEU A 95 5.11 -3.42 2.71
C LEU A 95 6.54 -2.88 2.61
N THR A 96 6.84 -2.09 1.57
CA THR A 96 8.15 -1.45 1.41
C THR A 96 8.39 -0.41 2.52
N VAL A 97 7.37 0.41 2.85
CA VAL A 97 7.44 1.38 3.94
C VAL A 97 7.65 0.69 5.27
N VAL A 98 6.91 -0.37 5.55
CA VAL A 98 7.05 -1.16 6.78
C VAL A 98 8.46 -1.74 6.89
N ALA A 99 8.98 -2.34 5.82
CA ALA A 99 10.32 -2.92 5.82
C ALA A 99 11.43 -1.87 6.06
N VAL A 100 11.34 -0.70 5.43
CA VAL A 100 12.31 0.39 5.65
C VAL A 100 12.18 0.97 7.06
N SER A 101 10.95 1.11 7.57
CA SER A 101 10.70 1.63 8.92
C SER A 101 11.14 0.66 10.03
N ASP A 102 11.26 -0.64 9.75
CA ASP A 102 11.74 -1.65 10.69
C ASP A 102 13.28 -1.60 10.86
N ILE A 103 14.00 -0.89 9.98
CA ILE A 103 15.43 -0.69 10.09
C ILE A 103 15.69 0.44 11.10
N PRO A 104 16.52 0.22 12.15
CA PRO A 104 16.84 1.29 13.10
C PRO A 104 17.43 2.52 12.40
N LEU A 105 16.92 3.71 12.75
CA LEU A 105 17.31 4.97 12.12
C LEU A 105 18.84 5.19 12.12
N LYS A 106 19.50 4.89 13.24
CA LYS A 106 20.95 5.03 13.38
C LYS A 106 21.68 4.14 12.36
N THR A 107 21.31 2.86 12.31
CA THR A 107 21.87 1.88 11.38
C THR A 107 21.67 2.31 9.93
N LEU A 108 20.46 2.74 9.58
CA LEU A 108 20.15 3.20 8.23
C LEU A 108 20.99 4.42 7.84
N ASN A 109 21.09 5.41 8.73
CA ASN A 109 21.92 6.60 8.50
C ASN A 109 23.41 6.27 8.38
N ASP A 110 23.93 5.38 9.23
CA ASP A 110 25.34 4.97 9.17
C ASP A 110 25.66 4.33 7.81
N ILE A 111 24.79 3.44 7.30
CA ILE A 111 24.93 2.81 5.98
C ILE A 111 24.84 3.85 4.86
N LEU A 112 23.86 4.76 4.92
CA LEU A 112 23.67 5.80 3.91
C LEU A 112 24.84 6.78 3.86
N ILE A 113 25.40 7.16 5.02
CA ILE A 113 26.58 8.02 5.09
C ILE A 113 27.82 7.29 4.55
N LYS A 114 28.01 6.03 4.93
CA LYS A 114 29.14 5.19 4.47
C LYS A 114 29.16 5.04 2.95
N LEU A 115 27.99 4.98 2.32
CA LEU A 115 27.83 4.82 0.87
C LEU A 115 27.61 6.15 0.11
N ASP A 116 27.85 7.29 0.76
CA ASP A 116 27.70 8.65 0.21
C ASP A 116 26.30 8.95 -0.37
N LYS A 117 25.25 8.45 0.31
CA LYS A 117 23.82 8.65 -0.02
C LYS A 117 23.10 9.55 0.98
N LYS A 118 23.74 10.66 1.35
CA LYS A 118 23.21 11.63 2.33
C LYS A 118 21.89 12.30 1.93
N GLU A 119 21.58 12.31 0.63
CA GLU A 119 20.29 12.79 0.10
C GLU A 119 19.07 11.98 0.59
N LEU A 120 19.29 10.77 1.10
CA LEU A 120 18.26 9.86 1.60
C LEU A 120 18.14 9.87 3.13
N CYS A 121 19.04 10.57 3.84
CA CYS A 121 18.92 10.83 5.27
C CYS A 121 17.74 11.77 5.57
#